data_AF-A0A8C7H1X8-F1
#
_entry.id   AF-A0A8C7H1X8-F1
#
_cell.length_a   1.000
_cell.length_b   1.000
_cell.length_c   1.000
_cell.angle_alpha   90.00
_cell.angle_beta   90.00
_cell.angle_gamma   90.00
#
_symmetry.space_group_name_H-M   'P 1'
#
loop_
_entity.id
_entity.type
_entity.pdbx_description
1 polymer ?
#
loop_
_entity_poly.entity_id
_entity_poly.type
_entity_poly.pdbx_seq_one_letter_code
_entity_poly.pdbx_strand_id
1 'polypeptide(L)'
;MRTLQETEQTLQRVNTECGVRQVEVSSLRKQTEKEWVRRIELEDRIMSKMQEHLTHDKATKYSRRLTDKMAAHKREKETQLSRLENEKAAVTLESSDLTLRLEGLARTLASLETEMSRRNELLGASEARITKRVTVIERKQATINVYNKKIEQLVASTGHEDLGPLEIQASTLTKQLEGVGGEIKEQQQLWLRQQGELVRLTQEKQARSAALLTLQTQFTILQQRKVRTESEIQQEQREQAELERHMKELMADMLKLNSLLSENRHLHQGLEQGNVVMETDFLHRLKEAERNSIETQMKLERIQEEKDRLFNSLVESERQIMLWEKKTQLVRETRSAVDSEVGQGDIRTMRAEIHRMEVRYGQLMKQQERLLREMEGVVARRETIVMRSEAQARTDRKQPTHTDFHGILQGLRRKILDTQKQAEECDGVLRELQQGQASLSCSLRDKQLQLGELQSARTVLTSDFQCLQDTKERNLARLVSLQGHAKQLQAVCEGRYSALSTSEALEPALQRQEERLHAVTTILHRVQQEFPQHQGVLRRLSLALDGPDGVDWR
;
A
#
# COMPACT_ATOMS: atom_id res chain seq x y z
N MET A 1 27.23 -30.58 -86.41
CA MET A 1 27.50 -29.17 -86.78
C MET A 1 26.26 -28.32 -86.64
N ARG A 2 25.33 -28.22 -87.61
CA ARG A 2 24.13 -27.34 -87.50
C ARG A 2 23.38 -27.48 -86.18
N THR A 3 23.01 -28.70 -85.80
CA THR A 3 22.34 -29.02 -84.52
C THR A 3 23.09 -28.59 -83.25
N LEU A 4 24.41 -28.43 -83.31
CA LEU A 4 25.26 -28.00 -82.19
C LEU A 4 25.33 -26.47 -82.12
N GLN A 5 25.37 -25.83 -83.28
CA GLN A 5 25.33 -24.36 -83.41
C GLN A 5 23.94 -23.81 -83.08
N GLU A 6 22.88 -24.56 -83.39
CA GLU A 6 21.49 -24.29 -82.99
C GLU A 6 21.31 -24.41 -81.46
N THR A 7 21.93 -25.41 -80.81
CA THR A 7 21.88 -25.52 -79.33
C THR A 7 22.76 -24.50 -78.62
N GLU A 8 23.88 -24.07 -79.19
CA GLU A 8 24.62 -22.91 -78.66
C GLU A 8 23.79 -21.61 -78.77
N GLN A 9 23.08 -21.38 -79.87
CA GLN A 9 22.24 -20.20 -80.04
C GLN A 9 21.01 -20.20 -79.11
N THR A 10 20.37 -21.36 -78.87
CA THR A 10 19.28 -21.43 -77.88
C THR A 10 19.80 -21.30 -76.45
N LEU A 11 20.97 -21.88 -76.12
CA LEU A 11 21.59 -21.73 -74.80
C LEU A 11 22.04 -20.28 -74.54
N GLN A 12 22.56 -19.57 -75.55
CA GLN A 12 22.84 -18.13 -75.45
C GLN A 12 21.56 -17.31 -75.22
N ARG A 13 20.47 -17.58 -75.96
CA ARG A 13 19.16 -16.93 -75.71
C ARG A 13 18.66 -17.17 -74.30
N VAL A 14 18.62 -18.44 -73.86
CA VAL A 14 18.20 -18.81 -72.50
C VAL A 14 19.08 -18.14 -71.44
N ASN A 15 20.40 -18.04 -71.63
CA ASN A 15 21.27 -17.29 -70.72
C ASN A 15 20.95 -15.79 -70.69
N THR A 16 20.67 -15.16 -71.84
CA THR A 16 20.25 -13.74 -71.85
C THR A 16 18.89 -13.52 -71.21
N GLU A 17 17.92 -14.43 -71.43
CA GLU A 17 16.60 -14.38 -70.80
C GLU A 17 16.70 -14.61 -69.29
N CYS A 18 17.47 -15.61 -68.83
CA CYS A 18 17.78 -15.81 -67.42
C CYS A 18 18.48 -14.59 -66.80
N GLY A 19 19.40 -13.94 -67.51
CA GLY A 19 20.03 -12.70 -67.07
C GLY A 19 19.02 -11.56 -66.86
N VAL A 20 18.11 -11.35 -67.81
CA VAL A 20 17.02 -10.36 -67.70
C VAL A 20 16.09 -10.72 -66.54
N ARG A 21 15.64 -11.98 -66.42
CA ARG A 21 14.80 -12.44 -65.30
C ARG A 21 15.49 -12.29 -63.95
N GLN A 22 16.80 -12.52 -63.86
CA GLN A 22 17.56 -12.32 -62.62
C GLN A 22 17.62 -10.84 -62.23
N VAL A 23 17.77 -9.93 -63.20
CA VAL A 23 17.70 -8.47 -62.97
C VAL A 23 16.30 -8.06 -62.54
N GLU A 24 15.24 -8.52 -63.22
CA GLU A 24 13.83 -8.30 -62.85
C GLU A 24 13.57 -8.75 -61.40
N VAL A 25 13.93 -9.99 -61.04
CA VAL A 25 13.79 -10.51 -59.67
C VAL A 25 14.58 -9.68 -58.66
N SER A 26 15.78 -9.20 -59.01
CA SER A 26 16.56 -8.32 -58.13
C SER A 26 15.92 -6.94 -57.93
N SER A 27 15.26 -6.40 -58.96
CA SER A 27 14.55 -5.12 -58.90
C SER A 27 13.24 -5.22 -58.13
N LEU A 28 12.48 -6.30 -58.34
CA LEU A 28 11.25 -6.62 -57.61
C LEU A 28 11.54 -6.84 -56.13
N ARG A 29 12.61 -7.56 -55.76
CA ARG A 29 13.06 -7.69 -54.36
C ARG A 29 13.37 -6.33 -53.72
N LYS A 30 14.11 -5.46 -54.42
CA LYS A 30 14.40 -4.09 -53.96
C LYS A 30 13.15 -3.19 -53.90
N GLN A 31 12.07 -3.52 -54.63
CA GLN A 31 10.79 -2.83 -54.52
C GLN A 31 9.98 -3.36 -53.32
N THR A 32 9.83 -4.67 -53.15
CA THR A 32 9.11 -5.23 -52.00
C THR A 32 9.78 -4.89 -50.68
N GLU A 33 11.11 -4.84 -50.62
CA GLU A 33 11.85 -4.42 -49.42
C GLU A 33 11.63 -2.93 -49.09
N LYS A 34 11.56 -2.05 -50.11
CA LYS A 34 11.19 -0.63 -49.92
C LYS A 34 9.75 -0.44 -49.47
N GLU A 35 8.80 -1.18 -50.05
CA GLU A 35 7.40 -1.11 -49.63
C GLU A 35 7.17 -1.78 -48.25
N TRP A 36 8.00 -2.75 -47.86
CA TRP A 36 8.00 -3.32 -46.50
C TRP A 36 8.51 -2.31 -45.46
N VAL A 37 9.60 -1.58 -45.74
CA VAL A 37 10.07 -0.48 -44.89
C VAL A 37 9.01 0.62 -44.79
N ARG A 38 8.41 1.03 -45.92
CA ARG A 38 7.28 2.00 -45.92
C ARG A 38 6.09 1.51 -45.11
N ARG A 39 5.75 0.23 -45.19
CA ARG A 39 4.68 -0.38 -44.40
C ARG A 39 4.97 -0.27 -42.90
N ILE A 40 6.18 -0.60 -42.46
CA ILE A 40 6.57 -0.47 -41.04
C ILE A 40 6.54 1.00 -40.61
N GLU A 41 7.10 1.92 -41.40
CA GLU A 41 7.02 3.35 -41.11
C GLU A 41 5.56 3.85 -40.98
N LEU A 42 4.62 3.29 -41.74
CA LEU A 42 3.20 3.62 -41.63
C LEU A 42 2.54 2.96 -40.41
N GLU A 43 2.86 1.70 -40.10
CA GLU A 43 2.38 0.98 -38.91
C GLU A 43 2.86 1.69 -37.63
N ASP A 44 4.14 2.08 -37.54
CA ASP A 44 4.69 2.86 -36.42
C ASP A 44 4.02 4.24 -36.28
N ARG A 45 3.78 4.95 -37.38
CA ARG A 45 3.06 6.24 -37.37
C ARG A 45 1.62 6.07 -36.91
N ILE A 46 0.93 4.99 -37.33
CA ILE A 46 -0.43 4.66 -36.88
C ILE A 46 -0.44 4.35 -35.39
N MET A 47 0.53 3.56 -34.90
CA MET A 47 0.66 3.23 -33.48
C MET A 47 0.96 4.46 -32.62
N SER A 48 1.87 5.34 -33.05
CA SER A 48 2.12 6.64 -32.41
C SER A 48 0.84 7.48 -32.35
N LYS A 49 0.10 7.59 -33.46
CA LYS A 49 -1.15 8.37 -33.50
C LYS A 49 -2.25 7.74 -32.64
N MET A 50 -2.36 6.42 -32.54
CA MET A 50 -3.26 5.76 -31.59
C MET A 50 -2.89 6.07 -30.13
N GLN A 51 -1.60 6.08 -29.79
CA GLN A 51 -1.13 6.46 -28.44
C GLN A 51 -1.39 7.94 -28.13
N GLU A 52 -1.16 8.84 -29.09
CA GLU A 52 -1.51 10.26 -29.00
C GLU A 52 -3.03 10.46 -28.80
N HIS A 53 -3.87 9.77 -29.58
CA HIS A 53 -5.33 9.87 -29.43
C HIS A 53 -5.81 9.28 -28.09
N LEU A 54 -5.26 8.16 -27.61
CA LEU A 54 -5.61 7.57 -26.32
C LEU A 54 -5.17 8.44 -25.12
N THR A 55 -4.04 9.16 -25.24
CA THR A 55 -3.59 10.10 -24.21
C THR A 55 -4.42 11.39 -24.22
N HIS A 56 -4.76 11.94 -25.39
CA HIS A 56 -5.69 13.07 -25.52
C HIS A 56 -7.10 12.72 -25.03
N ASP A 57 -7.63 11.55 -25.35
CA ASP A 57 -8.96 11.10 -24.89
C ASP A 57 -9.00 10.90 -23.36
N LYS A 58 -7.93 10.38 -22.75
CA LYS A 58 -7.78 10.36 -21.28
C LYS A 58 -7.72 11.78 -20.69
N ALA A 59 -6.96 12.69 -21.31
CA ALA A 59 -6.81 14.06 -20.85
C ALA A 59 -8.11 14.88 -20.96
N THR A 60 -8.84 14.75 -22.08
CA THR A 60 -10.15 15.42 -22.26
C THR A 60 -11.21 14.83 -21.32
N LYS A 61 -11.23 13.51 -21.08
CA LYS A 61 -12.10 12.89 -20.07
C LYS A 61 -11.78 13.35 -18.65
N TYR A 62 -10.50 13.53 -18.31
CA TYR A 62 -10.10 14.08 -17.01
C TYR A 62 -10.48 15.56 -16.89
N SER A 63 -10.14 16.39 -17.88
CA SER A 63 -10.49 17.81 -17.93
C SER A 63 -11.99 18.02 -17.86
N ARG A 64 -12.79 17.23 -18.59
CA ARG A 64 -14.26 17.27 -18.52
C ARG A 64 -14.76 16.92 -17.12
N ARG A 65 -14.27 15.84 -16.51
CA ARG A 65 -14.64 15.48 -15.12
C ARG A 65 -14.29 16.58 -14.11
N LEU A 66 -13.18 17.30 -14.31
CA LEU A 66 -12.79 18.43 -13.47
C LEU A 66 -13.72 19.63 -13.68
N THR A 67 -14.04 19.96 -14.94
CA THR A 67 -15.00 21.01 -15.30
C THR A 67 -16.42 20.70 -14.79
N ASP A 68 -16.89 19.46 -14.92
CA ASP A 68 -18.20 19.01 -14.43
C ASP A 68 -18.28 19.14 -12.90
N LYS A 69 -17.22 18.74 -12.16
CA LYS A 69 -17.11 18.96 -10.71
C LYS A 69 -17.10 20.44 -10.34
N MET A 70 -16.33 21.26 -11.05
CA MET A 70 -16.24 22.70 -10.80
C MET A 70 -17.58 23.41 -11.08
N ALA A 71 -18.30 22.98 -12.12
CA ALA A 71 -19.65 23.46 -12.43
C ALA A 71 -20.71 22.95 -11.43
N ALA A 72 -20.53 21.78 -10.82
CA ALA A 72 -21.38 21.31 -9.72
C ALA A 72 -21.17 22.17 -8.46
N HIS A 73 -19.93 22.36 -8.01
CA HIS A 73 -19.62 23.25 -6.89
C HIS A 73 -20.02 24.72 -7.15
N LYS A 74 -19.92 25.22 -8.39
CA LYS A 74 -20.41 26.57 -8.73
C LYS A 74 -21.91 26.70 -8.49
N ARG A 75 -22.73 25.75 -8.98
CA ARG A 75 -24.18 25.72 -8.75
C ARG A 75 -24.53 25.55 -7.26
N GLU A 76 -23.75 24.74 -6.54
CA GLU A 76 -23.90 24.58 -5.09
C GLU A 76 -23.65 25.91 -4.35
N LYS A 77 -22.62 26.66 -4.75
CA LYS A 77 -22.34 27.98 -4.17
C LYS A 77 -23.34 29.05 -4.61
N GLU A 78 -23.86 28.98 -5.83
CA GLU A 78 -24.96 29.85 -6.32
C GLU A 78 -26.26 29.61 -5.53
N THR A 79 -26.59 28.36 -5.20
CA THR A 79 -27.76 28.03 -4.37
C THR A 79 -27.56 28.29 -2.88
N GLN A 80 -26.32 28.25 -2.38
CA GLN A 80 -25.99 28.72 -1.03
C GLN A 80 -26.07 30.26 -0.93
N LEU A 81 -25.61 30.99 -1.95
CA LEU A 81 -25.73 32.45 -2.02
C LEU A 81 -27.18 32.90 -2.07
N SER A 82 -28.02 32.33 -2.93
CA SER A 82 -29.43 32.74 -3.03
C SER A 82 -30.25 32.39 -1.77
N ARG A 83 -29.87 31.36 -1.00
CA ARG A 83 -30.42 31.12 0.34
C ARG A 83 -30.02 32.24 1.31
N LEU A 84 -28.74 32.56 1.41
CA LEU A 84 -28.24 33.65 2.28
C LEU A 84 -28.82 35.02 1.90
N GLU A 85 -29.08 35.28 0.62
CA GLU A 85 -29.75 36.50 0.14
C GLU A 85 -31.23 36.54 0.57
N ASN A 86 -31.94 35.41 0.49
CA ASN A 86 -33.32 35.30 0.98
C ASN A 86 -33.42 35.39 2.52
N GLU A 87 -32.52 34.73 3.25
CA GLU A 87 -32.40 34.82 4.71
C GLU A 87 -32.12 36.26 5.15
N LYS A 88 -31.17 36.94 4.49
CA LYS A 88 -30.89 38.36 4.69
C LYS A 88 -32.12 39.22 4.41
N ALA A 89 -32.85 38.96 3.31
CA ALA A 89 -34.06 39.69 2.98
C ALA A 89 -35.14 39.54 4.06
N ALA A 90 -35.37 38.31 4.55
CA ALA A 90 -36.29 38.02 5.65
C ALA A 90 -35.89 38.76 6.94
N VAL A 91 -34.62 38.68 7.36
CA VAL A 91 -34.13 39.40 8.54
C VAL A 91 -34.26 40.92 8.39
N THR A 92 -34.04 41.49 7.19
CA THR A 92 -34.29 42.92 6.96
C THR A 92 -35.78 43.28 7.00
N LEU A 93 -36.67 42.39 6.56
CA LEU A 93 -38.11 42.58 6.67
C LEU A 93 -38.54 42.58 8.14
N GLU A 94 -38.15 41.55 8.91
CA GLU A 94 -38.41 41.45 10.35
C GLU A 94 -37.86 42.65 11.13
N SER A 95 -36.64 43.08 10.83
CA SER A 95 -36.05 44.29 11.41
C SER A 95 -36.89 45.54 11.10
N SER A 96 -37.39 45.68 9.88
CA SER A 96 -38.24 46.82 9.50
C SER A 96 -39.59 46.80 10.23
N ASP A 97 -40.18 45.62 10.36
CA ASP A 97 -41.45 45.38 11.06
C ASP A 97 -41.32 45.65 12.56
N LEU A 98 -40.18 45.27 13.16
CA LEU A 98 -39.83 45.61 14.54
C LEU A 98 -39.63 47.12 14.75
N THR A 99 -38.95 47.82 13.84
CA THR A 99 -38.85 49.30 13.93
C THR A 99 -40.21 49.98 13.82
N LEU A 100 -41.10 49.53 12.91
CA LEU A 100 -42.46 50.08 12.79
C LEU A 100 -43.30 49.85 14.06
N ARG A 101 -43.15 48.68 14.70
CA ARG A 101 -43.79 48.38 16.00
C ARG A 101 -43.22 49.24 17.13
N LEU A 102 -41.90 49.45 17.18
CA LEU A 102 -41.25 50.30 18.17
C LEU A 102 -41.65 51.78 18.01
N GLU A 103 -41.71 52.29 16.77
CA GLU A 103 -42.26 53.63 16.49
C GLU A 103 -43.73 53.74 16.91
N GLY A 104 -44.55 52.73 16.63
CA GLY A 104 -45.95 52.67 17.07
C GLY A 104 -46.07 52.77 18.60
N LEU A 105 -45.25 52.01 19.33
CA LEU A 105 -45.19 52.06 20.79
C LEU A 105 -44.67 53.41 21.33
N ALA A 106 -43.66 54.00 20.69
CA ALA A 106 -43.17 55.33 21.07
C ALA A 106 -44.24 56.42 20.89
N ARG A 107 -45.03 56.35 19.82
CA ARG A 107 -46.18 57.25 19.59
C ARG A 107 -47.29 57.06 20.64
N THR A 108 -47.57 55.83 21.08
CA THR A 108 -48.56 55.59 22.15
C THR A 108 -48.05 56.01 23.53
N LEU A 109 -46.75 55.86 23.83
CA LEU A 109 -46.16 56.38 25.07
C LEU A 109 -46.28 57.91 25.13
N ALA A 110 -45.90 58.62 24.08
CA ALA A 110 -46.04 60.08 24.01
C ALA A 110 -47.51 60.56 24.16
N SER A 111 -48.49 59.82 23.61
CA SER A 111 -49.91 60.15 23.80
C SER A 111 -50.37 59.89 25.25
N LEU A 112 -49.86 58.85 25.91
CA LEU A 112 -50.15 58.58 27.32
C LEU A 112 -49.49 59.61 28.27
N GLU A 113 -48.29 60.09 27.96
CA GLU A 113 -47.61 61.15 28.72
C GLU A 113 -48.37 62.50 28.60
N THR A 114 -48.85 62.85 27.41
CA THR A 114 -49.71 64.04 27.22
C THR A 114 -51.09 63.88 27.87
N GLU A 115 -51.65 62.67 27.93
CA GLU A 115 -52.84 62.42 28.76
C GLU A 115 -52.56 62.54 30.27
N MET A 116 -51.42 62.05 30.76
CA MET A 116 -51.04 62.14 32.18
C MET A 116 -50.81 63.59 32.63
N SER A 117 -50.07 64.39 31.85
CA SER A 117 -49.89 65.82 32.16
C SER A 117 -51.23 66.54 32.24
N ARG A 118 -52.12 66.36 31.26
CA ARG A 118 -53.48 66.94 31.29
C ARG A 118 -54.31 66.45 32.49
N ARG A 119 -54.20 65.17 32.89
CA ARG A 119 -54.87 64.66 34.11
C ARG A 119 -54.31 65.31 35.38
N ASN A 120 -52.99 65.51 35.47
CA ASN A 120 -52.34 66.16 36.61
C ASN A 120 -52.72 67.64 36.72
N GLU A 121 -52.81 68.37 35.61
CA GLU A 121 -53.33 69.75 35.58
C GLU A 121 -54.76 69.83 36.11
N LEU A 122 -55.64 68.92 35.64
CA LEU A 122 -57.03 68.85 36.10
C LEU A 122 -57.15 68.46 37.58
N LEU A 123 -56.28 67.58 38.08
CA LEU A 123 -56.19 67.22 39.50
C LEU A 123 -55.78 68.41 40.35
N GLY A 124 -54.66 69.08 40.04
CA GLY A 124 -54.22 70.29 40.76
C GLY A 124 -55.25 71.42 40.72
N ALA A 125 -55.93 71.61 39.58
CA ALA A 125 -57.05 72.54 39.48
C ALA A 125 -58.30 72.10 40.27
N SER A 126 -58.46 70.81 40.59
CA SER A 126 -59.49 70.32 41.50
C SER A 126 -59.12 70.51 42.97
N GLU A 127 -57.87 70.22 43.36
CA GLU A 127 -57.34 70.41 44.71
C GLU A 127 -57.33 71.89 45.11
N ALA A 128 -56.92 72.77 44.19
CA ALA A 128 -57.00 74.22 44.34
C ALA A 128 -58.44 74.77 44.44
N ARG A 129 -59.46 73.98 44.09
CA ARG A 129 -60.89 74.29 44.33
C ARG A 129 -61.40 73.65 45.63
N ILE A 130 -60.93 72.47 45.99
CA ILE A 130 -61.27 71.78 47.25
C ILE A 130 -60.75 72.60 48.44
N THR A 131 -59.47 72.95 48.45
CA THR A 131 -58.83 73.82 49.47
C THR A 131 -59.60 75.14 49.64
N LYS A 132 -59.92 75.84 48.55
CA LYS A 132 -60.77 77.05 48.59
C LYS A 132 -62.14 76.78 49.22
N ARG A 133 -62.82 75.67 48.87
CA ARG A 133 -64.11 75.29 49.47
C ARG A 133 -63.98 74.99 50.98
N VAL A 134 -62.93 74.30 51.42
CA VAL A 134 -62.67 74.02 52.84
C VAL A 134 -62.60 75.32 53.65
N THR A 135 -61.81 76.30 53.21
CA THR A 135 -61.71 77.61 53.92
C THR A 135 -63.03 78.39 53.98
N VAL A 136 -63.97 78.13 53.07
CA VAL A 136 -65.32 78.73 53.10
C VAL A 136 -66.25 77.96 54.06
N ILE A 137 -66.11 76.63 54.15
CA ILE A 137 -66.86 75.79 55.09
C ILE A 137 -66.47 76.12 56.53
N GLU A 138 -65.17 76.22 56.83
CA GLU A 138 -64.65 76.61 58.16
C GLU A 138 -65.23 77.94 58.64
N ARG A 139 -65.20 78.96 57.76
CA ARG A 139 -65.79 80.28 58.04
C ARG A 139 -67.30 80.21 58.31
N LYS A 140 -68.04 79.41 57.54
CA LYS A 140 -69.48 79.23 57.75
C LYS A 140 -69.80 78.47 59.03
N GLN A 141 -69.00 77.47 59.39
CA GLN A 141 -69.19 76.70 60.62
C GLN A 141 -69.00 77.58 61.86
N ALA A 142 -67.98 78.46 61.86
CA ALA A 142 -67.80 79.44 62.91
C ALA A 142 -69.05 80.34 63.09
N THR A 143 -69.68 80.78 62.00
CA THR A 143 -70.92 81.58 62.04
C THR A 143 -72.12 80.79 62.58
N ILE A 144 -72.29 79.52 62.20
CA ILE A 144 -73.37 78.65 62.69
C ILE A 144 -73.27 78.48 64.21
N ASN A 145 -72.05 78.25 64.73
CA ASN A 145 -71.81 78.10 66.16
C ASN A 145 -72.22 79.36 66.97
N VAL A 146 -72.12 80.56 66.37
CA VAL A 146 -72.58 81.82 66.98
C VAL A 146 -74.11 81.93 67.00
N TYR A 147 -74.80 81.45 65.96
CA TYR A 147 -76.27 81.47 65.91
C TYR A 147 -76.91 80.45 66.86
N ASN A 148 -76.39 79.22 66.93
CA ASN A 148 -76.90 78.19 67.85
C ASN A 148 -76.85 78.69 69.31
N LYS A 149 -75.75 79.35 69.69
CA LYS A 149 -75.57 79.93 71.04
C LYS A 149 -76.55 81.08 71.37
N LYS A 150 -77.16 81.71 70.36
CA LYS A 150 -78.28 82.67 70.56
C LYS A 150 -79.63 81.97 70.64
N ILE A 151 -79.83 80.87 69.91
CA ILE A 151 -81.06 80.07 69.96
C ILE A 151 -81.20 79.43 71.35
N GLU A 152 -80.12 78.87 71.89
CA GLU A 152 -80.05 78.34 73.26
C GLU A 152 -80.47 79.40 74.31
N GLN A 153 -80.05 80.66 74.13
CA GLN A 153 -80.40 81.77 75.02
C GLN A 153 -81.88 82.19 74.90
N LEU A 154 -82.46 82.13 73.70
CA LEU A 154 -83.87 82.46 73.48
C LEU A 154 -84.80 81.35 73.99
N VAL A 155 -84.49 80.09 73.74
CA VAL A 155 -85.26 78.94 74.24
C VAL A 155 -85.28 78.89 75.77
N ALA A 156 -84.20 79.32 76.43
CA ALA A 156 -84.16 79.46 77.90
C ALA A 156 -85.02 80.63 78.45
N SER A 157 -85.55 81.52 77.60
CA SER A 157 -86.27 82.75 78.01
C SER A 157 -87.79 82.68 77.88
N THR A 158 -88.32 81.69 77.14
CA THR A 158 -89.76 81.52 76.89
C THR A 158 -90.19 80.07 77.16
N GLY A 159 -90.56 79.79 78.42
CA GLY A 159 -91.22 78.53 78.79
C GLY A 159 -92.65 78.45 78.21
N HIS A 160 -93.14 77.24 78.00
CA HIS A 160 -94.45 76.99 77.39
C HIS A 160 -95.63 77.45 78.25
N GLU A 161 -96.69 77.91 77.59
CA GLU A 161 -98.06 77.96 78.14
C GLU A 161 -98.77 76.63 77.85
N ASP A 162 -99.48 76.08 78.83
CA ASP A 162 -100.23 74.82 78.70
C ASP A 162 -101.58 75.02 78.01
N LEU A 163 -101.94 74.08 77.14
CA LEU A 163 -103.07 74.18 76.20
C LEU A 163 -104.36 73.51 76.73
N GLY A 164 -105.52 74.00 76.30
CA GLY A 164 -106.84 73.63 76.82
C GLY A 164 -107.45 72.33 76.25
N PRO A 165 -108.65 71.89 76.72
CA PRO A 165 -109.20 70.57 76.38
C PRO A 165 -109.48 70.32 74.89
N LEU A 166 -109.85 71.35 74.12
CA LEU A 166 -109.99 71.25 72.66
C LEU A 166 -108.63 71.07 71.97
N GLU A 167 -107.57 71.68 72.52
CA GLU A 167 -106.20 71.54 72.05
C GLU A 167 -105.59 70.21 72.51
N ILE A 168 -106.06 69.62 73.62
CA ILE A 168 -105.76 68.22 73.98
C ILE A 168 -106.37 67.27 72.93
N GLN A 169 -107.64 67.45 72.54
CA GLN A 169 -108.25 66.65 71.46
C GLN A 169 -107.54 66.86 70.12
N ALA A 170 -107.23 68.12 69.76
CA ALA A 170 -106.42 68.43 68.58
C ALA A 170 -105.05 67.75 68.65
N SER A 171 -104.34 67.81 69.78
CA SER A 171 -103.04 67.14 69.97
C SER A 171 -103.14 65.62 69.92
N THR A 172 -104.29 65.03 70.26
CA THR A 172 -104.53 63.59 70.18
C THR A 172 -104.70 63.14 68.73
N LEU A 173 -105.49 63.88 67.93
CA LEU A 173 -105.61 63.65 66.49
C LEU A 173 -104.31 64.00 65.76
N THR A 174 -103.58 65.03 66.19
CA THR A 174 -102.27 65.41 65.68
C THR A 174 -101.26 64.29 65.96
N LYS A 175 -101.20 63.73 67.18
CA LYS A 175 -100.37 62.56 67.49
C LYS A 175 -100.72 61.32 66.67
N GLN A 176 -101.99 61.11 66.34
CA GLN A 176 -102.40 60.01 65.45
C GLN A 176 -101.96 60.26 64.00
N LEU A 177 -102.08 61.49 63.49
CA LEU A 177 -101.57 61.91 62.18
C LEU A 177 -100.03 61.92 62.12
N GLU A 178 -99.35 62.24 63.21
CA GLU A 178 -97.90 62.14 63.38
C GLU A 178 -97.43 60.69 63.43
N GLY A 179 -98.19 59.80 64.07
CA GLY A 179 -97.97 58.36 64.09
C GLY A 179 -98.06 57.76 62.69
N VAL A 180 -99.18 57.94 62.00
CA VAL A 180 -99.37 57.51 60.59
C VAL A 180 -98.35 58.19 59.67
N GLY A 181 -98.04 59.48 59.90
CA GLY A 181 -96.99 60.20 59.19
C GLY A 181 -95.57 59.70 59.49
N GLY A 182 -95.36 59.04 60.63
CA GLY A 182 -94.15 58.31 61.00
C GLY A 182 -94.06 56.98 60.27
N GLU A 183 -95.12 56.16 60.35
CA GLU A 183 -95.23 54.89 59.62
C GLU A 183 -95.02 55.08 58.11
N ILE A 184 -95.62 56.11 57.51
CA ILE A 184 -95.41 56.45 56.09
C ILE A 184 -93.94 56.79 55.80
N LYS A 185 -93.26 57.54 56.69
CA LYS A 185 -91.82 57.85 56.53
C LYS A 185 -90.95 56.61 56.70
N GLU A 186 -91.28 55.70 57.61
CA GLU A 186 -90.56 54.44 57.80
C GLU A 186 -90.72 53.53 56.57
N GLN A 187 -91.94 53.38 56.04
CA GLN A 187 -92.18 52.62 54.82
C GLN A 187 -91.49 53.26 53.60
N GLN A 188 -91.48 54.59 53.49
CA GLN A 188 -90.71 55.29 52.46
C GLN A 188 -89.20 55.06 52.60
N GLN A 189 -88.64 55.07 53.82
CA GLN A 189 -87.23 54.73 54.03
C GLN A 189 -86.94 53.26 53.72
N LEU A 190 -87.83 52.33 54.09
CA LEU A 190 -87.69 50.90 53.79
C LEU A 190 -87.68 50.68 52.27
N TRP A 191 -88.61 51.31 51.55
CA TRP A 191 -88.69 51.28 50.10
C TRP A 191 -87.45 51.88 49.43
N LEU A 192 -86.97 53.04 49.88
CA LEU A 192 -85.73 53.65 49.36
C LEU A 192 -84.50 52.76 49.59
N ARG A 193 -84.39 52.09 50.75
CA ARG A 193 -83.31 51.12 51.03
C ARG A 193 -83.40 49.91 50.09
N GLN A 194 -84.60 49.34 49.90
CA GLN A 194 -84.84 48.23 48.98
C GLN A 194 -84.56 48.62 47.51
N GLN A 195 -84.93 49.83 47.10
CA GLN A 195 -84.63 50.36 45.77
C GLN A 195 -83.12 50.55 45.57
N GLY A 196 -82.41 51.07 46.58
CA GLY A 196 -80.95 51.19 46.58
C GLY A 196 -80.25 49.83 46.43
N GLU A 197 -80.69 48.83 47.19
CA GLU A 197 -80.19 47.45 47.08
C GLU A 197 -80.51 46.82 45.71
N LEU A 198 -81.70 47.04 45.16
CA LEU A 198 -82.06 46.58 43.81
C LEU A 198 -81.15 47.22 42.73
N VAL A 199 -80.83 48.52 42.85
CA VAL A 199 -79.89 49.21 41.97
C VAL A 199 -78.48 48.66 42.12
N ARG A 200 -77.98 48.46 43.35
CA ARG A 200 -76.67 47.85 43.64
C ARG A 200 -76.54 46.47 43.02
N LEU A 201 -77.51 45.59 43.26
CA LEU A 201 -77.55 44.23 42.70
C LEU A 201 -77.67 44.23 41.17
N THR A 202 -78.36 45.21 40.58
CA THR A 202 -78.45 45.37 39.12
C THR A 202 -77.10 45.79 38.52
N GLN A 203 -76.40 46.74 39.15
CA GLN A 203 -75.05 47.15 38.75
C GLN A 203 -74.04 46.01 38.91
N GLU A 204 -74.09 45.25 40.00
CA GLU A 204 -73.25 44.06 40.19
C GLU A 204 -73.54 42.96 39.16
N LYS A 205 -74.81 42.73 38.81
CA LYS A 205 -75.20 41.83 37.71
C LYS A 205 -74.61 42.29 36.38
N GLN A 206 -74.67 43.59 36.08
CA GLN A 206 -74.11 44.16 34.85
C GLN A 206 -72.57 44.03 34.82
N ALA A 207 -71.88 44.33 35.92
CA ALA A 207 -70.44 44.17 36.05
C ALA A 207 -69.99 42.70 35.89
N ARG A 208 -70.69 41.76 36.53
CA ARG A 208 -70.45 40.31 36.38
C ARG A 208 -70.73 39.83 34.94
N SER A 209 -71.74 40.38 34.28
CA SER A 209 -72.04 40.10 32.87
C SER A 209 -70.93 40.58 31.93
N ALA A 210 -70.40 41.78 32.16
CA ALA A 210 -69.25 42.29 31.41
C ALA A 210 -67.98 41.44 31.65
N ALA A 211 -67.71 41.07 32.91
CA ALA A 211 -66.60 40.19 33.25
C ALA A 211 -66.70 38.82 32.55
N LEU A 212 -67.90 38.21 32.54
CA LEU A 212 -68.16 36.96 31.81
C LEU A 212 -67.87 37.07 30.31
N LEU A 213 -68.28 38.16 29.65
CA LEU A 213 -67.97 38.41 28.24
C LEU A 213 -66.46 38.55 28.00
N THR A 214 -65.74 39.25 28.88
CA THR A 214 -64.26 39.34 28.78
C THR A 214 -63.58 37.98 28.99
N LEU A 215 -64.07 37.15 29.90
CA LEU A 215 -63.54 35.81 30.14
C LEU A 215 -63.84 34.85 28.97
N GLN A 216 -65.02 34.96 28.37
CA GLN A 216 -65.38 34.20 27.16
C GLN A 216 -64.48 34.54 25.97
N THR A 217 -64.24 35.83 25.70
CA THR A 217 -63.32 36.24 24.61
C THR A 217 -61.88 35.80 24.86
N GLN A 218 -61.38 35.90 26.10
CA GLN A 218 -60.07 35.35 26.49
C GLN A 218 -60.00 33.83 26.28
N PHE A 219 -61.04 33.08 26.68
CA PHE A 219 -61.12 31.63 26.48
C PHE A 219 -61.08 31.27 24.98
N THR A 220 -61.85 31.95 24.13
CA THR A 220 -61.81 31.73 22.67
C THR A 220 -60.43 32.02 22.08
N ILE A 221 -59.75 33.08 22.51
CA ILE A 221 -58.38 33.40 22.08
C ILE A 221 -57.40 32.30 22.51
N LEU A 222 -57.47 31.82 23.76
CA LEU A 222 -56.63 30.73 24.25
C LEU A 222 -56.91 29.41 23.51
N GLN A 223 -58.18 29.09 23.22
CA GLN A 223 -58.55 27.91 22.46
C GLN A 223 -58.04 27.98 21.00
N GLN A 224 -58.10 29.14 20.35
CA GLN A 224 -57.49 29.33 19.03
C GLN A 224 -55.96 29.22 19.06
N ARG A 225 -55.29 29.75 20.10
CA ARG A 225 -53.85 29.58 20.27
C ARG A 225 -53.47 28.12 20.48
N LYS A 226 -54.23 27.37 21.29
CA LYS A 226 -54.04 25.91 21.47
C LYS A 226 -54.07 25.19 20.12
N VAL A 227 -55.11 25.40 19.33
CA VAL A 227 -55.28 24.73 18.02
C VAL A 227 -54.12 25.03 17.05
N ARG A 228 -53.57 26.25 17.07
CA ARG A 228 -52.37 26.59 16.28
C ARG A 228 -51.14 25.81 16.77
N THR A 229 -50.82 25.91 18.06
CA THR A 229 -49.66 25.19 18.64
C THR A 229 -49.79 23.66 18.50
N GLU A 230 -51.00 23.12 18.53
CA GLU A 230 -51.28 21.70 18.39
C GLU A 230 -51.19 21.24 16.92
N SER A 231 -51.44 22.14 15.97
CA SER A 231 -51.15 21.93 14.54
C SER A 231 -49.68 22.08 14.20
N GLU A 232 -48.96 23.00 14.86
CA GLU A 232 -47.51 23.19 14.75
C GLU A 232 -46.78 21.93 15.25
N ILE A 233 -47.12 21.44 16.45
CA ILE A 233 -46.59 20.18 17.01
C ILE A 233 -46.86 18.99 16.10
N GLN A 234 -48.05 18.90 15.49
CA GLN A 234 -48.37 17.83 14.53
C GLN A 234 -47.57 17.93 13.22
N GLN A 235 -47.10 19.11 12.84
CA GLN A 235 -46.25 19.29 11.65
C GLN A 235 -44.81 18.87 11.95
N GLU A 236 -44.24 19.36 13.06
CA GLU A 236 -42.92 18.94 13.57
C GLU A 236 -42.84 17.40 13.73
N GLN A 237 -43.90 16.75 14.21
CA GLN A 237 -43.97 15.29 14.33
C GLN A 237 -43.94 14.54 12.98
N ARG A 238 -44.48 15.13 11.91
CA ARG A 238 -44.37 14.56 10.54
C ARG A 238 -42.96 14.72 10.00
N GLU A 239 -42.40 15.92 10.15
CA GLU A 239 -41.05 16.23 9.67
C GLU A 239 -39.99 15.40 10.41
N GLN A 240 -40.13 15.18 11.72
CA GLN A 240 -39.31 14.22 12.47
C GLN A 240 -39.45 12.80 11.90
N ALA A 241 -40.68 12.32 11.64
CA ALA A 241 -40.89 10.97 11.11
C ALA A 241 -40.32 10.78 9.69
N GLU A 242 -40.34 11.82 8.86
CA GLU A 242 -39.72 11.84 7.53
C GLU A 242 -38.19 11.87 7.61
N LEU A 243 -37.62 12.68 8.50
CA LEU A 243 -36.17 12.71 8.78
C LEU A 243 -35.68 11.36 9.34
N GLU A 244 -36.45 10.74 10.24
CA GLU A 244 -36.16 9.40 10.75
C GLU A 244 -36.20 8.33 9.66
N ARG A 245 -37.16 8.39 8.73
CA ARG A 245 -37.21 7.49 7.57
C ARG A 245 -35.97 7.69 6.69
N HIS A 246 -35.63 8.92 6.36
CA HIS A 246 -34.45 9.24 5.54
C HIS A 246 -33.12 8.85 6.22
N MET A 247 -33.02 8.97 7.55
CA MET A 247 -31.87 8.46 8.31
C MET A 247 -31.77 6.93 8.21
N LYS A 248 -32.89 6.20 8.32
CA LYS A 248 -32.94 4.73 8.19
C LYS A 248 -32.58 4.28 6.76
N GLU A 249 -33.00 5.02 5.75
CA GLU A 249 -32.60 4.83 4.34
C GLU A 249 -31.09 5.04 4.15
N LEU A 250 -30.53 6.16 4.66
CA LEU A 250 -29.10 6.46 4.57
C LEU A 250 -28.23 5.42 5.31
N MET A 251 -28.71 4.90 6.44
CA MET A 251 -28.05 3.80 7.16
C MET A 251 -28.06 2.50 6.35
N ALA A 252 -29.16 2.17 5.67
CA ALA A 252 -29.24 0.99 4.80
C ALA A 252 -28.28 1.11 3.60
N ASP A 253 -28.21 2.28 2.96
CA ASP A 253 -27.24 2.54 1.90
C ASP A 253 -25.78 2.52 2.40
N MET A 254 -25.49 3.02 3.61
CA MET A 254 -24.15 2.91 4.20
C MET A 254 -23.76 1.44 4.45
N LEU A 255 -24.67 0.63 4.99
CA LEU A 255 -24.43 -0.81 5.20
C LEU A 255 -24.18 -1.54 3.87
N LYS A 256 -24.94 -1.22 2.83
CA LYS A 256 -24.76 -1.75 1.46
C LYS A 256 -23.47 -1.28 0.82
N LEU A 257 -23.06 -0.03 1.03
CA LEU A 257 -21.76 0.47 0.56
C LEU A 257 -20.60 -0.26 1.26
N ASN A 258 -20.73 -0.53 2.56
CA ASN A 258 -19.75 -1.27 3.35
C ASN A 258 -19.65 -2.75 2.94
N SER A 259 -20.77 -3.42 2.62
CA SER A 259 -20.73 -4.80 2.11
C SER A 259 -20.05 -4.87 0.75
N LEU A 260 -20.41 -3.98 -0.18
CA LEU A 260 -19.77 -3.85 -1.50
C LEU A 260 -18.27 -3.51 -1.38
N LEU A 261 -17.86 -2.71 -0.40
CA LEU A 261 -16.45 -2.44 -0.09
C LEU A 261 -15.72 -3.70 0.39
N SER A 262 -16.34 -4.52 1.23
CA SER A 262 -15.75 -5.79 1.69
C SER A 262 -15.65 -6.81 0.54
N GLU A 263 -16.70 -6.95 -0.28
CA GLU A 263 -16.71 -7.79 -1.48
C GLU A 263 -15.61 -7.35 -2.47
N ASN A 264 -15.52 -6.04 -2.76
CA ASN A 264 -14.47 -5.50 -3.64
C ASN A 264 -13.07 -5.75 -3.06
N ARG A 265 -12.88 -5.60 -1.75
CA ARG A 265 -11.62 -5.93 -1.07
C ARG A 265 -11.25 -7.40 -1.18
N HIS A 266 -12.21 -8.32 -1.04
CA HIS A 266 -11.98 -9.76 -1.22
C HIS A 266 -11.66 -10.12 -2.68
N LEU A 267 -12.36 -9.51 -3.65
CA LEU A 267 -12.05 -9.67 -5.08
C LEU A 267 -10.64 -9.14 -5.42
N HIS A 268 -10.27 -7.99 -4.86
CA HIS A 268 -8.93 -7.42 -5.04
C HIS A 268 -7.85 -8.33 -4.44
N GLN A 269 -8.02 -8.81 -3.21
CA GLN A 269 -7.12 -9.76 -2.56
C GLN A 269 -7.01 -11.09 -3.33
N GLY A 270 -8.11 -11.58 -3.91
CA GLY A 270 -8.11 -12.77 -4.77
C GLY A 270 -7.34 -12.56 -6.07
N LEU A 271 -7.42 -11.36 -6.67
CA LEU A 271 -6.63 -11.00 -7.85
C LEU A 271 -5.15 -10.80 -7.52
N GLU A 272 -4.81 -10.17 -6.38
CA GLU A 272 -3.43 -10.05 -5.90
C GLU A 272 -2.81 -11.43 -5.66
N GLN A 273 -3.51 -12.33 -4.98
CA GLN A 273 -3.07 -13.72 -4.75
C GLN A 273 -2.94 -14.49 -6.06
N GLY A 274 -3.90 -14.34 -6.98
CA GLY A 274 -3.85 -14.96 -8.31
C GLY A 274 -2.65 -14.50 -9.13
N ASN A 275 -2.33 -13.20 -9.10
CA ASN A 275 -1.14 -12.65 -9.75
C ASN A 275 0.15 -13.21 -9.12
N VAL A 276 0.27 -13.22 -7.79
CA VAL A 276 1.46 -13.77 -7.10
C VAL A 276 1.67 -15.25 -7.44
N VAL A 277 0.61 -16.07 -7.46
CA VAL A 277 0.70 -17.47 -7.88
C VAL A 277 1.15 -17.56 -9.33
N MET A 278 0.55 -16.79 -10.24
CA MET A 278 0.91 -16.77 -11.66
C MET A 278 2.36 -16.34 -11.91
N GLU A 279 2.85 -15.33 -11.18
CA GLU A 279 4.26 -14.91 -11.20
C GLU A 279 5.20 -16.00 -10.70
N THR A 280 4.86 -16.71 -9.60
CA THR A 280 5.66 -17.84 -9.14
C THR A 280 5.68 -18.99 -10.15
N ASP A 281 4.56 -19.30 -10.79
CA ASP A 281 4.45 -20.29 -11.86
C ASP A 281 5.32 -19.92 -13.07
N PHE A 282 5.30 -18.67 -13.51
CA PHE A 282 6.16 -18.19 -14.59
C PHE A 282 7.65 -18.25 -14.21
N LEU A 283 8.01 -17.86 -12.99
CA LEU A 283 9.39 -17.95 -12.49
C LEU A 283 9.87 -19.40 -12.35
N HIS A 284 8.99 -20.36 -12.02
CA HIS A 284 9.32 -21.78 -12.02
C HIS A 284 9.54 -22.32 -13.43
N ARG A 285 8.62 -22.04 -14.37
CA ARG A 285 8.75 -22.43 -15.78
C ARG A 285 9.99 -21.82 -16.45
N LEU A 286 10.33 -20.58 -16.11
CA LEU A 286 11.56 -19.92 -16.57
C LEU A 286 12.81 -20.67 -16.08
N LYS A 287 12.89 -20.97 -14.78
CA LYS A 287 14.01 -21.74 -14.19
C LYS A 287 14.12 -23.17 -14.73
N GLU A 288 13.02 -23.77 -15.14
CA GLU A 288 13.01 -25.08 -15.82
C GLU A 288 13.52 -24.96 -17.26
N ALA A 289 13.09 -23.94 -18.01
CA ALA A 289 13.63 -23.65 -19.33
C ALA A 289 15.14 -23.31 -19.29
N GLU A 290 15.59 -22.53 -18.32
CA GLU A 290 17.01 -22.23 -18.07
C GLU A 290 17.82 -23.52 -17.81
N ARG A 291 17.37 -24.41 -16.91
CA ARG A 291 18.01 -25.70 -16.65
C ARG A 291 18.09 -26.57 -17.90
N ASN A 292 16.99 -26.65 -18.66
CA ASN A 292 16.93 -27.43 -19.90
C ASN A 292 17.89 -26.85 -20.95
N SER A 293 18.03 -25.53 -21.03
CA SER A 293 18.99 -24.85 -21.91
C SER A 293 20.44 -25.10 -21.51
N ILE A 294 20.73 -25.13 -20.21
CA ILE A 294 22.07 -25.48 -19.70
C ILE A 294 22.37 -26.96 -20.01
N GLU A 295 21.41 -27.87 -19.83
CA GLU A 295 21.61 -29.29 -20.12
C GLU A 295 21.81 -29.56 -21.63
N THR A 296 21.10 -28.85 -22.52
CA THR A 296 21.33 -28.95 -23.97
C THR A 296 22.65 -28.33 -24.40
N GLN A 297 23.07 -27.22 -23.78
CA GLN A 297 24.40 -26.65 -23.99
C GLN A 297 25.51 -27.63 -23.57
N MET A 298 25.43 -28.23 -22.38
CA MET A 298 26.41 -29.23 -21.93
C MET A 298 26.45 -30.48 -22.83
N LYS A 299 25.33 -30.85 -23.46
CA LYS A 299 25.29 -31.92 -24.48
C LYS A 299 25.99 -31.49 -25.77
N LEU A 300 25.80 -30.24 -26.21
CA LEU A 300 26.46 -29.68 -27.39
C LEU A 300 27.98 -29.55 -27.18
N GLU A 301 28.42 -29.12 -26.00
CA GLU A 301 29.85 -29.03 -25.63
C GLU A 301 30.52 -30.41 -25.69
N ARG A 302 29.90 -31.46 -25.13
CA ARG A 302 30.40 -32.84 -25.22
C ARG A 302 30.49 -33.35 -26.67
N ILE A 303 29.46 -33.09 -27.48
CA ILE A 303 29.46 -33.48 -28.90
C ILE A 303 30.56 -32.73 -29.67
N GLN A 304 30.83 -31.47 -29.34
CA GLN A 304 31.92 -30.70 -29.92
C GLN A 304 33.30 -31.24 -29.49
N GLU A 305 33.49 -31.62 -28.22
CA GLU A 305 34.69 -32.33 -27.77
C GLU A 305 34.88 -33.67 -28.50
N GLU A 306 33.83 -34.48 -28.63
CA GLU A 306 33.86 -35.76 -29.33
C GLU A 306 34.21 -35.59 -30.81
N LYS A 307 33.61 -34.60 -31.48
CA LYS A 307 33.93 -34.20 -32.85
C LYS A 307 35.40 -33.81 -33.00
N ASP A 308 35.94 -33.00 -32.09
CA ASP A 308 37.32 -32.49 -32.19
C ASP A 308 38.35 -33.59 -31.86
N ARG A 309 38.02 -34.52 -30.95
CA ARG A 309 38.79 -35.76 -30.73
C ARG A 309 38.82 -36.64 -31.98
N LEU A 310 37.67 -36.84 -32.64
CA LEU A 310 37.57 -37.59 -33.89
C LEU A 310 38.30 -36.90 -35.05
N PHE A 311 38.25 -35.56 -35.13
CA PHE A 311 38.99 -34.78 -36.11
C PHE A 311 40.50 -34.91 -35.93
N ASN A 312 41.01 -34.84 -34.69
CA ASN A 312 42.43 -35.09 -34.41
C ASN A 312 42.83 -36.52 -34.79
N SER A 313 42.00 -37.53 -34.47
CA SER A 313 42.23 -38.92 -34.88
C SER A 313 42.23 -39.11 -36.41
N LEU A 314 41.43 -38.35 -37.15
CA LEU A 314 41.42 -38.34 -38.61
C LEU A 314 42.72 -37.75 -39.16
N VAL A 315 43.13 -36.57 -38.66
CA VAL A 315 44.38 -35.91 -39.07
C VAL A 315 45.61 -36.77 -38.74
N GLU A 316 45.60 -37.50 -37.62
CA GLU A 316 46.65 -38.49 -37.32
C GLU A 316 46.64 -39.67 -38.29
N SER A 317 45.46 -40.15 -38.70
CA SER A 317 45.32 -41.21 -39.71
C SER A 317 45.80 -40.75 -41.09
N GLU A 318 45.47 -39.53 -41.52
CA GLU A 318 45.97 -38.91 -42.75
C GLU A 318 47.50 -38.78 -42.75
N ARG A 319 48.09 -38.34 -41.62
CA ARG A 319 49.55 -38.31 -41.43
C ARG A 319 50.18 -39.71 -41.55
N GLN A 320 49.54 -40.74 -41.00
CA GLN A 320 50.02 -42.12 -41.13
C GLN A 320 49.93 -42.61 -42.59
N ILE A 321 48.84 -42.31 -43.31
CA ILE A 321 48.68 -42.63 -44.74
C ILE A 321 49.81 -41.97 -45.55
N MET A 322 50.02 -40.66 -45.39
CA MET A 322 51.12 -39.92 -46.05
C MET A 322 52.51 -40.52 -45.75
N LEU A 323 52.77 -40.98 -44.52
CA LEU A 323 54.01 -41.65 -44.16
C LEU A 323 54.17 -43.01 -44.85
N TRP A 324 53.10 -43.80 -44.95
CA TRP A 324 53.11 -45.08 -45.66
C TRP A 324 53.20 -44.91 -47.18
N GLU A 325 52.55 -43.90 -47.76
CA GLU A 325 52.69 -43.55 -49.17
C GLU A 325 54.14 -43.16 -49.50
N LYS A 326 54.73 -42.24 -48.74
CA LYS A 326 56.14 -41.85 -48.91
C LYS A 326 57.10 -43.04 -48.73
N LYS A 327 56.86 -43.90 -47.75
CA LYS A 327 57.65 -45.13 -47.55
C LYS A 327 57.49 -46.10 -48.74
N THR A 328 56.29 -46.22 -49.29
CA THR A 328 56.03 -47.04 -50.47
C THR A 328 56.66 -46.46 -51.74
N GLN A 329 56.66 -45.13 -51.90
CA GLN A 329 57.39 -44.44 -52.95
C GLN A 329 58.89 -44.71 -52.85
N LEU A 330 59.50 -44.53 -51.67
CA LEU A 330 60.92 -44.85 -51.45
C LEU A 330 61.25 -46.31 -51.73
N VAL A 331 60.35 -47.26 -51.45
CA VAL A 331 60.51 -48.69 -51.81
C VAL A 331 60.40 -48.91 -53.33
N ARG A 332 59.53 -48.18 -54.04
CA ARG A 332 59.46 -48.21 -55.52
C ARG A 332 60.72 -47.61 -56.16
N GLU A 333 61.23 -46.50 -55.63
CA GLU A 333 62.42 -45.79 -56.12
C GLU A 333 63.72 -46.55 -55.83
N THR A 334 63.89 -47.09 -54.62
CA THR A 334 65.02 -47.97 -54.31
C THR A 334 64.97 -49.25 -55.13
N ARG A 335 63.78 -49.82 -55.36
CA ARG A 335 63.61 -50.94 -56.29
C ARG A 335 63.99 -50.57 -57.72
N SER A 336 63.50 -49.46 -58.29
CA SER A 336 63.84 -49.09 -59.67
C SER A 336 65.31 -48.69 -59.84
N ALA A 337 65.97 -48.23 -58.78
CA ALA A 337 67.42 -48.03 -58.74
C ALA A 337 68.21 -49.36 -58.71
N VAL A 338 67.71 -50.39 -58.02
CA VAL A 338 68.33 -51.74 -57.96
C VAL A 338 68.03 -52.57 -59.22
N ASP A 339 66.83 -52.46 -59.77
CA ASP A 339 66.42 -53.06 -61.06
C ASP A 339 67.04 -52.30 -62.26
N SER A 340 67.74 -51.17 -62.02
CA SER A 340 68.45 -50.40 -63.05
C SER A 340 69.66 -51.16 -63.60
N GLU A 341 69.93 -51.03 -64.90
CA GLU A 341 70.98 -51.84 -65.56
C GLU A 341 72.41 -51.51 -65.12
N VAL A 342 72.61 -50.44 -64.33
CA VAL A 342 73.90 -49.99 -63.78
C VAL A 342 74.66 -51.11 -63.04
N GLY A 343 73.96 -52.03 -62.36
CA GLY A 343 74.58 -53.23 -61.77
C GLY A 343 74.47 -54.51 -62.63
N GLN A 344 73.55 -54.55 -63.59
CA GLN A 344 73.32 -55.73 -64.44
C GLN A 344 74.50 -55.98 -65.39
N GLY A 345 75.16 -54.93 -65.91
CA GLY A 345 76.33 -55.07 -66.77
C GLY A 345 77.44 -55.89 -66.13
N ASP A 346 77.88 -55.48 -64.94
CA ASP A 346 78.97 -56.13 -64.19
C ASP A 346 78.59 -57.53 -63.71
N ILE A 347 77.34 -57.75 -63.31
CA ILE A 347 76.86 -59.10 -62.96
C ILE A 347 76.87 -60.04 -64.18
N ARG A 348 76.53 -59.53 -65.38
CA ARG A 348 76.56 -60.31 -66.63
C ARG A 348 78.00 -60.63 -67.05
N THR A 349 78.95 -59.69 -66.92
CA THR A 349 80.38 -59.95 -67.24
C THR A 349 81.03 -60.88 -66.21
N MET A 350 80.78 -60.70 -64.91
CA MET A 350 81.26 -61.60 -63.86
C MET A 350 80.74 -63.03 -64.04
N ARG A 351 79.46 -63.22 -64.41
CA ARG A 351 78.92 -64.57 -64.73
C ARG A 351 79.63 -65.21 -65.94
N ALA A 352 79.95 -64.43 -66.97
CA ALA A 352 80.69 -64.94 -68.13
C ALA A 352 82.12 -65.35 -67.76
N GLU A 353 82.80 -64.61 -66.87
CA GLU A 353 84.14 -64.95 -66.41
C GLU A 353 84.16 -66.11 -65.40
N ILE A 354 83.15 -66.22 -64.53
CA ILE A 354 82.92 -67.41 -63.71
C ILE A 354 82.77 -68.64 -64.61
N HIS A 355 81.95 -68.58 -65.66
CA HIS A 355 81.77 -69.71 -66.56
C HIS A 355 83.04 -70.08 -67.35
N ARG A 356 83.86 -69.09 -67.75
CA ARG A 356 85.21 -69.32 -68.27
C ARG A 356 86.12 -70.03 -67.25
N MET A 357 86.03 -69.66 -65.98
CA MET A 357 86.76 -70.32 -64.89
C MET A 357 86.25 -71.73 -64.61
N GLU A 358 84.95 -72.00 -64.65
CA GLU A 358 84.37 -73.35 -64.54
C GLU A 358 84.88 -74.26 -65.66
N VAL A 359 84.91 -73.76 -66.91
CA VAL A 359 85.47 -74.49 -68.06
C VAL A 359 86.97 -74.75 -67.88
N ARG A 360 87.75 -73.77 -67.38
CA ARG A 360 89.17 -73.95 -67.01
C ARG A 360 89.34 -74.98 -65.88
N TYR A 361 88.48 -74.98 -64.88
CA TYR A 361 88.50 -75.94 -63.78
C TYR A 361 88.20 -77.36 -64.29
N GLY A 362 87.21 -77.53 -65.16
CA GLY A 362 86.93 -78.80 -65.85
C GLY A 362 88.08 -79.28 -66.75
N GLN A 363 88.90 -78.39 -67.30
CA GLN A 363 90.13 -78.73 -68.01
C GLN A 363 91.26 -79.15 -67.05
N LEU A 364 91.42 -78.45 -65.91
CA LEU A 364 92.38 -78.79 -64.86
C LEU A 364 92.08 -80.15 -64.21
N MET A 365 90.82 -80.46 -63.90
CA MET A 365 90.42 -81.77 -63.39
C MET A 365 90.83 -82.91 -64.35
N LYS A 366 90.66 -82.70 -65.67
CA LYS A 366 91.10 -83.66 -66.70
C LYS A 366 92.63 -83.77 -66.85
N GLN A 367 93.39 -82.79 -66.37
CA GLN A 367 94.86 -82.89 -66.24
C GLN A 367 95.25 -83.61 -64.95
N GLN A 368 94.57 -83.31 -63.83
CA GLN A 368 94.76 -84.01 -62.55
C GLN A 368 94.48 -85.51 -62.67
N GLU A 369 93.45 -85.91 -63.42
CA GLU A 369 93.17 -87.32 -63.74
C GLU A 369 94.26 -88.05 -64.54
N ARG A 370 95.12 -87.33 -65.27
CA ARG A 370 96.30 -87.92 -65.94
C ARG A 370 97.44 -88.06 -64.94
N LEU A 371 97.72 -86.99 -64.21
CA LEU A 371 98.74 -86.97 -63.16
C LEU A 371 98.48 -88.00 -62.05
N LEU A 372 97.22 -88.30 -61.72
CA LEU A 372 96.87 -89.36 -60.76
C LEU A 372 97.27 -90.75 -61.26
N ARG A 373 97.01 -91.08 -62.53
CA ARG A 373 97.41 -92.37 -63.15
C ARG A 373 98.93 -92.50 -63.26
N GLU A 374 99.64 -91.39 -63.49
CA GLU A 374 101.10 -91.33 -63.44
C GLU A 374 101.63 -91.47 -61.99
N MET A 375 100.93 -90.87 -61.02
CA MET A 375 101.28 -90.92 -59.59
C MET A 375 101.08 -92.31 -58.98
N GLU A 376 100.03 -93.04 -59.34
CA GLU A 376 99.81 -94.44 -58.93
C GLU A 376 101.03 -95.32 -59.27
N GLY A 377 101.61 -95.14 -60.46
CA GLY A 377 102.85 -95.80 -60.88
C GLY A 377 104.11 -95.37 -60.12
N VAL A 378 104.07 -94.28 -59.35
CA VAL A 378 105.18 -93.77 -58.53
C VAL A 378 104.98 -94.07 -57.03
N VAL A 379 103.75 -94.10 -56.53
CA VAL A 379 103.42 -94.41 -55.12
C VAL A 379 103.89 -95.81 -54.74
N ALA A 380 103.69 -96.81 -55.61
CA ALA A 380 104.20 -98.17 -55.43
C ALA A 380 105.76 -98.28 -55.34
N ARG A 381 106.48 -97.17 -55.54
CA ARG A 381 107.95 -97.06 -55.37
C ARG A 381 108.35 -96.06 -54.28
N ARG A 382 107.38 -95.56 -53.48
CA ARG A 382 107.59 -94.48 -52.49
C ARG A 382 107.17 -94.83 -51.06
N GLU A 383 106.37 -95.87 -50.88
CA GLU A 383 105.91 -96.34 -49.54
C GLU A 383 107.05 -96.72 -48.59
N THR A 384 108.22 -97.10 -49.10
CA THR A 384 109.34 -97.62 -48.31
C THR A 384 110.21 -96.57 -47.60
N ILE A 385 110.01 -95.27 -47.83
CA ILE A 385 111.04 -94.23 -47.49
C ILE A 385 110.52 -93.04 -46.64
N VAL A 386 109.21 -92.78 -46.53
CA VAL A 386 108.69 -91.52 -45.92
C VAL A 386 108.19 -91.66 -44.46
N MET A 387 108.38 -92.83 -43.83
CA MET A 387 108.17 -93.04 -42.38
C MET A 387 109.28 -92.36 -41.52
N ARG A 388 109.51 -91.04 -41.66
CA ARG A 388 110.60 -90.37 -40.89
C ARG A 388 110.62 -88.86 -40.61
N SER A 389 109.52 -88.10 -40.68
CA SER A 389 109.50 -86.73 -40.09
C SER A 389 108.10 -86.18 -39.85
N GLU A 390 107.70 -86.05 -38.58
CA GLU A 390 106.44 -85.41 -38.15
C GLU A 390 106.65 -84.02 -37.51
N ALA A 391 105.60 -83.19 -37.61
CA ALA A 391 105.13 -82.18 -36.64
C ALA A 391 105.98 -80.93 -36.27
N GLN A 392 105.47 -79.75 -36.69
CA GLN A 392 105.28 -78.47 -35.94
C GLN A 392 104.76 -77.39 -36.93
N ALA A 393 103.96 -76.34 -36.63
CA ALA A 393 103.27 -75.77 -35.44
C ALA A 393 102.10 -74.83 -35.91
N ARG A 394 101.29 -74.02 -35.18
CA ARG A 394 101.19 -73.60 -33.74
C ARG A 394 99.78 -72.96 -33.43
N THR A 395 99.52 -72.74 -32.13
CA THR A 395 98.60 -71.82 -31.37
C THR A 395 97.80 -70.66 -32.03
N ASP A 396 96.63 -70.29 -31.44
CA ASP A 396 96.46 -69.02 -30.69
C ASP A 396 95.16 -68.84 -29.82
N ARG A 397 95.11 -67.77 -28.99
CA ARG A 397 94.02 -67.35 -28.05
C ARG A 397 93.80 -65.82 -28.06
N LYS A 398 92.57 -65.28 -27.82
CA LYS A 398 92.33 -63.85 -27.44
C LYS A 398 91.13 -63.62 -26.49
N GLN A 399 91.05 -62.39 -25.94
CA GLN A 399 90.10 -61.85 -24.93
C GLN A 399 89.29 -60.64 -25.49
N PRO A 400 88.20 -60.18 -24.82
CA PRO A 400 87.32 -59.10 -25.31
C PRO A 400 87.90 -57.66 -25.17
N THR A 401 87.17 -56.66 -25.67
CA THR A 401 87.72 -55.33 -26.05
C THR A 401 86.91 -54.09 -25.62
N HIS A 402 87.54 -52.92 -25.78
CA HIS A 402 87.16 -51.56 -25.36
C HIS A 402 85.75 -51.03 -25.73
N THR A 403 84.98 -51.71 -26.59
CA THR A 403 83.68 -51.22 -27.09
C THR A 403 82.62 -51.06 -26.00
N ASP A 404 82.61 -51.95 -25.03
CA ASP A 404 81.41 -52.23 -24.22
C ASP A 404 81.17 -51.12 -23.17
N PHE A 405 82.25 -50.49 -22.69
CA PHE A 405 82.18 -49.34 -21.79
C PHE A 405 81.56 -48.09 -22.44
N HIS A 406 81.67 -47.92 -23.76
CA HIS A 406 81.15 -46.72 -24.43
C HIS A 406 79.61 -46.72 -24.50
N GLY A 407 78.99 -47.89 -24.69
CA GLY A 407 77.53 -48.04 -24.70
C GLY A 407 76.90 -47.73 -23.33
N ILE A 408 77.51 -48.19 -22.24
CA ILE A 408 77.06 -47.92 -20.87
C ILE A 408 77.11 -46.41 -20.57
N LEU A 409 78.19 -45.74 -20.98
CA LEU A 409 78.36 -44.29 -20.78
C LEU A 409 77.34 -43.44 -21.56
N GLN A 410 76.96 -43.83 -22.78
CA GLN A 410 75.85 -43.18 -23.51
C GLN A 410 74.48 -43.46 -22.86
N GLY A 411 74.25 -44.69 -22.38
CA GLY A 411 72.99 -45.06 -21.73
C GLY A 411 72.71 -44.25 -20.45
N LEU A 412 73.74 -44.02 -19.64
CA LEU A 412 73.63 -43.18 -18.43
C LEU A 412 73.37 -41.71 -18.76
N ARG A 413 74.03 -41.15 -19.79
CA ARG A 413 73.81 -39.76 -20.22
C ARG A 413 72.39 -39.49 -20.70
N ARG A 414 71.75 -40.43 -21.40
CA ARG A 414 70.33 -40.31 -21.79
C ARG A 414 69.42 -40.28 -20.56
N LYS A 415 69.57 -41.25 -19.65
CA LYS A 415 68.78 -41.30 -18.41
C LYS A 415 68.89 -40.03 -17.54
N ILE A 416 70.06 -39.41 -17.48
CA ILE A 416 70.23 -38.12 -16.78
C ILE A 416 69.41 -37.02 -17.47
N LEU A 417 69.45 -36.93 -18.80
CA LEU A 417 68.67 -35.94 -19.55
C LEU A 417 67.15 -36.17 -19.43
N ASP A 418 66.73 -37.43 -19.45
CA ASP A 418 65.31 -37.81 -19.32
C ASP A 418 64.79 -37.50 -17.90
N THR A 419 65.58 -37.74 -16.85
CA THR A 419 65.23 -37.37 -15.47
C THR A 419 65.27 -35.86 -15.22
N GLN A 420 66.11 -35.10 -15.94
CA GLN A 420 66.08 -33.63 -15.89
C GLN A 420 64.78 -33.08 -16.47
N LYS A 421 64.30 -33.60 -17.61
CA LYS A 421 62.99 -33.22 -18.17
C LYS A 421 61.83 -33.55 -17.23
N GLN A 422 61.85 -34.73 -16.62
CA GLN A 422 60.83 -35.11 -15.64
C GLN A 422 60.83 -34.18 -14.41
N ALA A 423 62.00 -33.67 -13.99
CA ALA A 423 62.08 -32.65 -12.95
C ALA A 423 61.50 -31.30 -13.41
N GLU A 424 61.82 -30.84 -14.63
CA GLU A 424 61.27 -29.61 -15.21
C GLU A 424 59.73 -29.66 -15.39
N GLU A 425 59.20 -30.84 -15.75
CA GLU A 425 57.77 -31.14 -15.82
C GLU A 425 57.12 -31.11 -14.42
N CYS A 426 57.74 -31.74 -13.42
CA CYS A 426 57.28 -31.66 -12.02
C CYS A 426 57.32 -30.24 -11.45
N ASP A 427 58.34 -29.44 -11.76
CA ASP A 427 58.41 -28.03 -11.38
C ASP A 427 57.33 -27.20 -12.09
N GLY A 428 56.92 -27.59 -13.30
CA GLY A 428 55.76 -27.03 -14.01
C GLY A 428 54.47 -27.23 -13.22
N VAL A 429 54.16 -28.50 -12.91
CA VAL A 429 52.97 -28.87 -12.12
C VAL A 429 53.00 -28.23 -10.73
N LEU A 430 54.17 -28.14 -10.07
CA LEU A 430 54.30 -27.44 -8.78
C LEU A 430 53.97 -25.95 -8.88
N ARG A 431 54.39 -25.26 -9.95
CA ARG A 431 54.04 -23.85 -10.17
C ARG A 431 52.56 -23.65 -10.44
N GLU A 432 51.94 -24.53 -11.24
CA GLU A 432 50.49 -24.51 -11.48
C GLU A 432 49.69 -24.76 -10.20
N LEU A 433 50.08 -25.75 -9.39
CA LEU A 433 49.46 -26.03 -8.09
C LEU A 433 49.63 -24.89 -7.09
N GLN A 434 50.79 -24.21 -7.06
CA GLN A 434 51.01 -23.02 -6.23
C GLN A 434 50.14 -21.84 -6.69
N GLN A 435 49.99 -21.62 -7.99
CA GLN A 435 49.12 -20.57 -8.54
C GLN A 435 47.64 -20.88 -8.29
N GLY A 436 47.23 -22.15 -8.36
CA GLY A 436 45.91 -22.62 -7.95
C GLY A 436 45.66 -22.46 -6.46
N GLN A 437 46.63 -22.80 -5.60
CA GLN A 437 46.55 -22.58 -4.15
C GLN A 437 46.40 -21.08 -3.83
N ALA A 438 47.16 -20.21 -4.50
CA ALA A 438 47.08 -18.77 -4.32
C ALA A 438 45.70 -18.22 -4.70
N SER A 439 45.17 -18.57 -5.87
CA SER A 439 43.86 -18.09 -6.33
C SER A 439 42.69 -18.63 -5.48
N LEU A 440 42.76 -19.90 -5.07
CA LEU A 440 41.82 -20.49 -4.10
C LEU A 440 41.89 -19.80 -2.74
N SER A 441 43.09 -19.42 -2.26
CA SER A 441 43.24 -18.71 -0.98
C SER A 441 42.67 -17.28 -1.02
N CYS A 442 42.74 -16.59 -2.16
CA CYS A 442 42.10 -15.30 -2.37
C CYS A 442 40.58 -15.46 -2.40
N SER A 443 40.06 -16.37 -3.22
CA SER A 443 38.63 -16.69 -3.30
C SER A 443 38.03 -17.09 -1.93
N LEU A 444 38.76 -17.89 -1.15
CA LEU A 444 38.37 -18.25 0.22
C LEU A 444 38.28 -17.02 1.14
N ARG A 445 39.25 -16.09 1.06
CA ARG A 445 39.25 -14.84 1.82
C ARG A 445 38.08 -13.94 1.41
N ASP A 446 37.81 -13.81 0.12
CA ASP A 446 36.69 -13.01 -0.39
C ASP A 446 35.35 -13.59 0.07
N LYS A 447 35.22 -14.93 0.13
CA LYS A 447 34.05 -15.61 0.69
C LYS A 447 33.96 -15.49 2.21
N GLN A 448 35.07 -15.44 2.94
CA GLN A 448 35.07 -15.15 4.37
C GLN A 448 34.63 -13.71 4.66
N LEU A 449 35.06 -12.73 3.86
CA LEU A 449 34.59 -11.34 3.94
C LEU A 449 33.10 -11.23 3.65
N GLN A 450 32.61 -11.81 2.54
CA GLN A 450 31.19 -11.82 2.19
C GLN A 450 30.33 -12.51 3.26
N LEU A 451 30.83 -13.57 3.91
CA LEU A 451 30.15 -14.19 5.06
C LEU A 451 30.13 -13.28 6.30
N GLY A 452 31.20 -12.52 6.56
CA GLY A 452 31.23 -11.53 7.64
C GLY A 452 30.24 -10.38 7.41
N GLU A 453 30.18 -9.85 6.18
CA GLU A 453 29.20 -8.83 5.77
C GLU A 453 27.77 -9.34 5.97
N LEU A 454 27.45 -10.53 5.43
CA LEU A 454 26.13 -11.16 5.58
C LEU A 454 25.77 -11.49 7.04
N GLN A 455 26.75 -11.84 7.88
CA GLN A 455 26.54 -12.01 9.32
C GLN A 455 26.21 -10.68 10.00
N SER A 456 26.94 -9.60 9.68
CA SER A 456 26.65 -8.27 10.24
C SER A 456 25.25 -7.76 9.83
N ALA A 457 24.91 -7.87 8.54
CA ALA A 457 23.57 -7.55 8.02
C ALA A 457 22.48 -8.38 8.69
N ARG A 458 22.71 -9.69 8.90
CA ARG A 458 21.80 -10.56 9.66
C ARG A 458 21.61 -10.09 11.12
N THR A 459 22.68 -9.66 11.80
CA THR A 459 22.56 -9.18 13.18
C THR A 459 21.74 -7.89 13.27
N VAL A 460 21.95 -6.93 12.35
CA VAL A 460 21.15 -5.69 12.28
C VAL A 460 19.67 -6.01 11.98
N LEU A 461 19.40 -6.84 10.97
CA LEU A 461 18.03 -7.25 10.64
C LEU A 461 17.32 -8.00 11.78
N THR A 462 18.07 -8.72 12.65
CA THR A 462 17.47 -9.35 13.83
C THR A 462 17.23 -8.38 14.99
N SER A 463 18.05 -7.34 15.20
CA SER A 463 17.73 -6.28 16.16
C SER A 463 16.55 -5.42 15.69
N ASP A 464 16.47 -5.11 14.39
CA ASP A 464 15.38 -4.32 13.81
C ASP A 464 14.05 -5.08 13.89
N PHE A 465 14.06 -6.38 13.55
CA PHE A 465 12.89 -7.25 13.71
C PHE A 465 12.41 -7.32 15.16
N GLN A 466 13.32 -7.42 16.14
CA GLN A 466 12.97 -7.40 17.56
C GLN A 466 12.37 -6.05 17.97
N CYS A 467 12.91 -4.93 17.50
CA CYS A 467 12.36 -3.60 17.78
C CYS A 467 10.94 -3.41 17.18
N LEU A 468 10.73 -3.90 15.97
CA LEU A 468 9.41 -3.92 15.31
C LEU A 468 8.41 -4.84 16.04
N GLN A 469 8.87 -5.98 16.56
CA GLN A 469 8.03 -6.85 17.39
C GLN A 469 7.67 -6.19 18.73
N ASP A 470 8.65 -5.64 19.46
CA ASP A 470 8.44 -4.90 20.71
C ASP A 470 7.42 -3.76 20.54
N THR A 471 7.52 -2.97 19.46
CA THR A 471 6.60 -1.86 19.20
C THR A 471 5.20 -2.34 18.81
N LYS A 472 5.08 -3.41 18.02
CA LYS A 472 3.80 -4.08 17.73
C LYS A 472 3.13 -4.58 19.02
N GLU A 473 3.89 -5.18 19.92
CA GLU A 473 3.37 -5.77 21.17
C GLU A 473 2.95 -4.69 22.18
N ARG A 474 3.72 -3.61 22.35
CA ARG A 474 3.29 -2.40 23.10
C ARG A 474 1.99 -1.81 22.53
N ASN A 475 1.92 -1.65 21.20
CA ASN A 475 0.75 -1.06 20.55
C ASN A 475 -0.50 -1.95 20.72
N LEU A 476 -0.36 -3.27 20.68
CA LEU A 476 -1.45 -4.21 20.97
C LEU A 476 -1.93 -4.09 22.43
N ALA A 477 -1.01 -4.06 23.40
CA ALA A 477 -1.36 -3.87 24.81
C ALA A 477 -2.09 -2.55 25.05
N ARG A 478 -1.61 -1.44 24.45
CA ARG A 478 -2.27 -0.12 24.50
C ARG A 478 -3.67 -0.15 23.89
N LEU A 479 -3.85 -0.80 22.74
CA LEU A 479 -5.15 -0.92 22.08
C LEU A 479 -6.14 -1.74 22.92
N VAL A 480 -5.70 -2.85 23.54
CA VAL A 480 -6.54 -3.65 24.44
C VAL A 480 -6.93 -2.86 25.68
N SER A 481 -6.01 -2.10 26.27
CA SER A 481 -6.30 -1.21 27.42
C SER A 481 -7.32 -0.13 27.06
N LEU A 482 -7.12 0.59 25.94
CA LEU A 482 -8.06 1.60 25.46
C LEU A 482 -9.45 1.03 25.12
N GLN A 483 -9.51 -0.18 24.52
CA GLN A 483 -10.78 -0.87 24.28
C GLN A 483 -11.47 -1.32 25.58
N GLY A 484 -10.70 -1.72 26.59
CA GLY A 484 -11.21 -2.02 27.93
C GLY A 484 -11.82 -0.79 28.59
N HIS A 485 -11.09 0.33 28.58
CA HIS A 485 -11.56 1.60 29.12
C HIS A 485 -12.78 2.14 28.38
N ALA A 486 -12.79 2.09 27.04
CA ALA A 486 -13.96 2.47 26.25
C ALA A 486 -15.21 1.64 26.58
N LYS A 487 -15.06 0.32 26.82
CA LYS A 487 -16.16 -0.55 27.28
C LYS A 487 -16.63 -0.22 28.70
N GLN A 488 -15.72 0.18 29.58
CA GLN A 488 -16.07 0.64 30.93
C GLN A 488 -16.85 1.96 30.89
N LEU A 489 -16.37 2.95 30.14
CA LEU A 489 -17.08 4.22 29.93
C LEU A 489 -18.45 3.99 29.27
N GLN A 490 -18.54 3.12 28.26
CA GLN A 490 -19.81 2.74 27.67
C GLN A 490 -20.75 2.10 28.71
N ALA A 491 -20.27 1.19 29.55
CA ALA A 491 -21.08 0.58 30.61
C ALA A 491 -21.54 1.58 31.69
N VAL A 492 -20.78 2.66 31.94
CA VAL A 492 -21.20 3.80 32.77
C VAL A 492 -22.33 4.58 32.08
N CYS A 493 -22.15 4.96 30.82
CA CYS A 493 -23.18 5.67 30.04
C CYS A 493 -24.48 4.85 29.86
N GLU A 494 -24.37 3.53 29.79
CA GLU A 494 -25.50 2.59 29.72
C GLU A 494 -26.10 2.25 31.10
N GLY A 495 -25.62 2.88 32.19
CA GLY A 495 -26.12 2.68 33.55
C GLY A 495 -25.86 1.28 34.15
N ARG A 496 -25.03 0.45 33.50
CA ARG A 496 -24.72 -0.92 33.93
C ARG A 496 -23.51 -1.02 34.86
N TYR A 497 -22.72 0.05 34.97
CA TYR A 497 -21.58 0.13 35.89
C TYR A 497 -21.90 1.09 37.04
N SER A 498 -21.69 0.64 38.27
CA SER A 498 -21.82 1.45 39.49
C SER A 498 -20.51 1.42 40.27
N ALA A 499 -20.06 2.59 40.74
CA ALA A 499 -18.79 2.72 41.46
C ALA A 499 -18.92 2.22 42.90
N LEU A 500 -18.44 0.99 43.15
CA LEU A 500 -18.48 0.32 44.45
C LEU A 500 -17.37 0.80 45.43
N SER A 501 -17.01 2.09 45.39
CA SER A 501 -15.94 2.65 46.23
C SER A 501 -16.17 4.12 46.54
N THR A 502 -16.08 4.48 47.82
CA THR A 502 -16.07 5.88 48.28
C THR A 502 -14.72 6.52 47.95
N SER A 503 -14.72 7.83 47.71
CA SER A 503 -13.51 8.58 47.29
C SER A 503 -12.33 8.41 48.25
N GLU A 504 -12.61 8.36 49.55
CA GLU A 504 -11.63 8.21 50.63
C GLU A 504 -10.93 6.83 50.66
N ALA A 505 -11.53 5.81 50.04
CA ALA A 505 -10.97 4.46 49.98
C ALA A 505 -10.13 4.21 48.71
N LEU A 506 -10.17 5.13 47.74
CA LEU A 506 -9.55 4.94 46.42
C LEU A 506 -8.02 5.11 46.47
N GLU A 507 -7.53 6.20 47.06
CA GLU A 507 -6.10 6.52 47.15
C GLU A 507 -5.25 5.41 47.84
N PRO A 508 -5.61 4.91 49.04
CA PRO A 508 -4.85 3.83 49.69
C PRO A 508 -5.01 2.47 48.98
N ALA A 509 -6.00 2.31 48.09
CA ALA A 509 -6.12 1.13 47.24
C ALA A 509 -5.24 1.24 45.99
N LEU A 510 -5.11 2.44 45.40
CA LEU A 510 -4.21 2.73 44.28
C LEU A 510 -2.75 2.56 44.70
N GLN A 511 -2.33 3.20 45.80
CA GLN A 511 -0.96 3.09 46.33
C GLN A 511 -0.54 1.62 46.55
N ARG A 512 -1.42 0.78 47.11
CA ARG A 512 -1.16 -0.66 47.30
C ARG A 512 -1.07 -1.45 46.00
N GLN A 513 -1.65 -0.98 44.90
CA GLN A 513 -1.46 -1.59 43.58
C GLN A 513 -0.17 -1.09 42.92
N GLU A 514 0.16 0.20 43.06
CA GLU A 514 1.43 0.79 42.62
C GLU A 514 2.62 0.10 43.30
N GLU A 515 2.60 -0.08 44.62
CA GLU A 515 3.62 -0.83 45.38
C GLU A 515 3.78 -2.26 44.86
N ARG A 516 2.67 -2.94 44.54
CA ARG A 516 2.68 -4.31 44.01
C ARG A 516 3.18 -4.39 42.57
N LEU A 517 2.87 -3.40 41.74
CA LEU A 517 3.41 -3.26 40.39
C LEU A 517 4.94 -3.04 40.45
N HIS A 518 5.41 -2.10 41.27
CA HIS A 518 6.84 -1.86 41.49
C HIS A 518 7.58 -3.11 41.99
N ALA A 519 6.99 -3.87 42.92
CA ALA A 519 7.55 -5.14 43.38
C ALA A 519 7.63 -6.18 42.24
N VAL A 520 6.58 -6.31 41.43
CA VAL A 520 6.57 -7.24 40.28
C VAL A 520 7.57 -6.84 39.19
N THR A 521 7.68 -5.54 38.86
CA THR A 521 8.66 -5.01 37.91
C THR A 521 10.10 -5.23 38.41
N THR A 522 10.35 -5.04 39.72
CA THR A 522 11.64 -5.32 40.35
C THR A 522 12.02 -6.80 40.26
N ILE A 523 11.05 -7.70 40.51
CA ILE A 523 11.24 -9.16 40.36
C ILE A 523 11.51 -9.50 38.87
N LEU A 524 10.76 -8.93 37.93
CA LEU A 524 10.95 -9.16 36.49
C LEU A 524 12.33 -8.71 36.01
N HIS A 525 12.79 -7.52 36.40
CA HIS A 525 14.11 -7.02 36.06
C HIS A 525 15.22 -7.92 36.63
N ARG A 526 15.06 -8.39 37.87
CA ARG A 526 15.99 -9.34 38.50
C ARG A 526 16.02 -10.69 37.77
N VAL A 527 14.88 -11.26 37.42
CA VAL A 527 14.81 -12.54 36.68
C VAL A 527 15.36 -12.38 35.25
N GLN A 528 15.19 -11.21 34.60
CA GLN A 528 15.83 -10.92 33.31
C GLN A 528 17.37 -10.86 33.40
N GLN A 529 17.93 -10.40 34.52
CA GLN A 529 19.38 -10.42 34.79
C GLN A 529 19.89 -11.82 35.14
N GLU A 530 19.16 -12.56 36.00
CA GLU A 530 19.56 -13.91 36.44
C GLU A 530 19.38 -14.97 35.34
N PHE A 531 18.45 -14.78 34.38
CA PHE A 531 18.16 -15.74 33.31
C PHE A 531 18.07 -15.10 31.90
N PRO A 532 19.20 -14.69 31.28
CA PRO A 532 19.21 -14.07 29.95
C PRO A 532 18.53 -14.90 28.85
N GLN A 533 18.55 -16.23 28.96
CA GLN A 533 17.90 -17.15 28.02
C GLN A 533 16.36 -16.98 27.94
N HIS A 534 15.74 -16.40 28.97
CA HIS A 534 14.30 -16.13 29.01
C HIS A 534 13.96 -14.65 28.79
N GLN A 535 14.95 -13.78 28.59
CA GLN A 535 14.76 -12.33 28.43
C GLN A 535 13.75 -12.01 27.32
N GLY A 536 13.81 -12.66 26.15
CA GLY A 536 12.86 -12.46 25.05
C GLY A 536 11.41 -12.89 25.33
N VAL A 537 11.17 -13.75 26.33
CA VAL A 537 9.82 -14.10 26.77
C VAL A 537 9.34 -13.10 27.82
N LEU A 538 10.21 -12.73 28.77
CA LEU A 538 9.91 -11.81 29.87
C LEU A 538 9.80 -10.35 29.42
N ARG A 539 10.41 -9.96 28.29
CA ARG A 539 10.32 -8.63 27.67
C ARG A 539 8.87 -8.22 27.38
N ARG A 540 8.01 -9.17 27.00
CA ARG A 540 6.56 -8.93 26.82
C ARG A 540 5.84 -8.56 28.12
N LEU A 541 6.33 -9.03 29.26
CA LEU A 541 5.73 -8.73 30.56
C LEU A 541 6.23 -7.39 31.10
N SER A 542 7.52 -7.06 30.97
CA SER A 542 8.00 -5.71 31.32
C SER A 542 7.33 -4.64 30.44
N LEU A 543 7.31 -4.82 29.11
CA LEU A 543 6.67 -3.86 28.19
C LEU A 543 5.13 -3.74 28.32
N ALA A 544 4.49 -4.57 29.15
CA ALA A 544 3.08 -4.46 29.53
C ALA A 544 2.87 -3.86 30.94
N LEU A 545 3.93 -3.73 31.74
CA LEU A 545 3.97 -3.05 33.03
C LEU A 545 4.54 -1.63 32.89
N ASP A 546 5.46 -1.41 31.95
CA ASP A 546 6.09 -0.13 31.59
C ASP A 546 5.11 0.84 30.88
N GLY A 547 3.85 0.92 31.33
CA GLY A 547 2.91 1.89 30.79
C GLY A 547 1.52 1.96 31.47
N PRO A 548 0.94 3.17 31.62
CA PRO A 548 1.48 4.47 31.22
C PRO A 548 2.08 5.24 32.41
N ASP A 549 3.39 5.46 32.41
CA ASP A 549 3.95 6.62 33.09
C ASP A 549 3.39 7.88 32.42
N GLY A 550 2.80 8.80 33.18
CA GLY A 550 2.35 10.10 32.66
C GLY A 550 1.01 10.09 31.92
N VAL A 551 -0.05 9.55 32.52
CA VAL A 551 -1.36 10.23 32.43
C VAL A 551 -1.54 11.04 33.71
N ASP A 552 -1.26 12.34 33.62
CA ASP A 552 -1.63 13.30 34.68
C ASP A 552 -3.16 13.32 34.80
N TRP A 553 -3.70 12.75 35.87
CA TRP A 553 -5.12 12.84 36.22
C TRP A 553 -5.37 14.11 37.04
N ARG A 554 -5.23 15.27 36.38
CA ARG A 554 -5.52 16.61 36.92
C ARG A 554 -6.42 17.42 35.99
#